data_AF-A0A252EEM1-F1
#
_entry.id   AF-A0A252EEM1-F1
#
_cell.length_a   1.000
_cell.length_b   1.000
_cell.length_c   1.000
_cell.angle_alpha   90.00
_cell.angle_beta   90.00
_cell.angle_gamma   90.00
#
_symmetry.space_group_name_H-M   'P 1'
#
loop_
_entity.id
_entity.type
_entity.pdbx_description
1 polymer ?
#
loop_
_entity_poly.entity_id
_entity_poly.type
_entity_poly.pdbx_seq_one_letter_code
_entity_poly.pdbx_strand_id
1 'polypeptide(L)'
;MQFLSPSSAIFVSDTASSSGAETARAATPSASLTAVSFLAVTGSNFSWPGFTTPAPQTWNTVEEADKYIFNTIEERDPTAAESATYIPKLEALPATQTVINGVLVNYRDITPVMSEVAHLQITTDKLQGQFQTAMGDNASSDVISAGEDYLGKGVSFGTLREAIFNSDAEKSAINTVYQEVHGQAANDTDQQYAKQQLFQNGITFQQFRINEAHSWRATDELKQVIRDIQDREPGDYDNGWIQSQEDQIGNGQQTFGSVRHGLIYNDGENGIFDSYEQKLYGVNADDPTRTWLQSNLDDGKSLREIRVIDAHSSRMQDTLMQLIRDVQGREPASSGSDESFIQSWMNDLGNGNTTLATLYSGLASYDDDLLRQQVKFVTDQDVGADDSWVVSTKQQIGNRQETLASARNNLINSDRANAAFDVYEQRLYAVNAGSADRDWLRSNLNSGTSLSGIRVIDAHSDRMQGTLNQLIRDVQGREPTPTGDEQRFIQSWMNDMGNNTRTLNQTYSELATYDDGILKQQVKFVTGQDVGSDDSWVSGSIQQIGNRQTTYWGAVMTLTQSDRAHGVIQDVYADWGQLPPDAAALQTAGTALYNLSYAWTTTIQN
;
A
#
# COMPACT_ATOMS: atom_id res chain seq x y z
N MET A 1 -31.70 -33.24 8.38
CA MET A 1 -31.41 -32.48 7.15
C MET A 1 -31.15 -33.48 6.04
N GLN A 2 -31.68 -33.23 4.85
CA GLN A 2 -31.70 -34.16 3.72
C GLN A 2 -30.29 -34.61 3.32
N PHE A 3 -30.03 -35.92 3.38
CA PHE A 3 -28.90 -36.56 2.74
C PHE A 3 -29.22 -36.68 1.24
N LEU A 4 -28.49 -35.93 0.42
CA LEU A 4 -28.45 -36.15 -1.02
C LEU A 4 -27.46 -37.29 -1.29
N SER A 5 -27.94 -38.29 -2.01
CA SER A 5 -27.22 -39.48 -2.48
C SER A 5 -26.00 -39.13 -3.35
N PRO A 6 -24.91 -39.93 -3.32
CA PRO A 6 -23.78 -39.73 -4.21
C PRO A 6 -24.17 -40.12 -5.64
N SER A 7 -24.16 -39.14 -6.54
CA SER A 7 -24.31 -39.35 -7.97
C SER A 7 -23.05 -40.00 -8.55
N SER A 8 -23.28 -40.99 -9.39
CA SER A 8 -22.32 -41.83 -10.11
C SER A 8 -21.18 -41.04 -10.77
N ALA A 9 -19.94 -41.46 -10.52
CA ALA A 9 -18.78 -41.05 -11.28
C ALA A 9 -18.92 -41.54 -12.73
N ILE A 10 -19.13 -40.61 -13.66
CA ILE A 10 -19.08 -40.87 -15.10
C ILE A 10 -17.63 -40.63 -15.54
N PHE A 11 -16.93 -41.70 -15.91
CA PHE A 11 -15.72 -41.60 -16.71
C PHE A 11 -16.09 -40.99 -18.07
N VAL A 12 -15.63 -39.78 -18.37
CA VAL A 12 -15.69 -39.21 -19.71
C VAL A 12 -14.29 -39.24 -20.31
N SER A 13 -14.19 -39.95 -21.43
CA SER A 13 -13.01 -40.09 -22.26
C SER A 13 -12.60 -38.78 -22.92
N ASP A 14 -11.28 -38.62 -22.96
CA ASP A 14 -10.46 -37.69 -23.73
C ASP A 14 -11.07 -37.15 -25.06
N THR A 15 -11.10 -35.83 -25.22
CA THR A 15 -11.05 -35.14 -26.52
C THR A 15 -10.64 -33.68 -26.33
N ALA A 16 -9.37 -33.39 -26.57
CA ALA A 16 -8.83 -32.04 -26.64
C ALA A 16 -9.18 -31.37 -27.99
N SER A 17 -9.65 -30.11 -27.94
CA SER A 17 -9.52 -29.17 -29.06
C SER A 17 -9.14 -27.79 -28.53
N SER A 18 -8.14 -27.20 -29.18
CA SER A 18 -7.32 -26.04 -28.81
C SER A 18 -8.00 -24.68 -29.05
N SER A 19 -7.73 -23.69 -28.19
CA SER A 19 -7.01 -22.45 -28.56
C SER A 19 -7.07 -21.39 -27.44
N GLY A 20 -5.91 -20.78 -27.10
CA GLY A 20 -5.81 -19.63 -26.20
C GLY A 20 -4.63 -19.77 -25.23
N ALA A 21 -3.58 -18.99 -25.44
CA ALA A 21 -2.29 -19.11 -24.76
C ALA A 21 -2.30 -18.53 -23.34
N GLU A 22 -2.34 -19.39 -22.33
CA GLU A 22 -1.68 -19.19 -21.04
C GLU A 22 -1.06 -20.54 -20.63
N THR A 23 0.21 -20.53 -20.23
CA THR A 23 1.01 -21.73 -19.98
C THR A 23 0.42 -22.59 -18.86
N ALA A 24 -0.31 -23.63 -19.25
CA ALA A 24 -0.69 -24.74 -18.37
C ALA A 24 0.59 -25.40 -17.83
N ARG A 25 0.85 -25.25 -16.53
CA ARG A 25 1.95 -25.93 -15.84
C ARG A 25 1.53 -27.36 -15.53
N ALA A 26 1.58 -28.22 -16.55
CA ALA A 26 1.47 -29.65 -16.37
C ALA A 26 2.79 -30.19 -15.78
N ALA A 27 2.76 -30.57 -14.51
CA ALA A 27 3.82 -31.40 -13.94
C ALA A 27 3.79 -32.78 -14.63
N THR A 28 4.94 -33.21 -15.13
CA THR A 28 5.12 -34.52 -15.76
C THR A 28 5.08 -35.61 -14.67
N PRO A 29 4.30 -36.70 -14.83
CA PRO A 29 4.31 -37.79 -13.88
C PRO A 29 5.54 -38.67 -14.13
N SER A 30 6.52 -38.62 -13.23
CA SER A 30 7.53 -39.69 -13.16
C SER A 30 7.91 -39.99 -11.72
N ALA A 31 7.39 -41.09 -11.18
CA ALA A 31 8.14 -42.07 -10.41
C ALA A 31 7.26 -43.29 -10.12
N SER A 32 7.88 -44.46 -10.21
CA SER A 32 7.41 -45.77 -9.78
C SER A 32 6.49 -45.74 -8.55
N LEU A 33 5.37 -46.47 -8.64
CA LEU A 33 4.51 -46.84 -7.51
C LEU A 33 5.33 -47.68 -6.49
N THR A 34 6.03 -47.02 -5.57
CA THR A 34 6.41 -47.64 -4.30
C THR A 34 5.13 -47.80 -3.48
N ALA A 35 4.84 -49.03 -3.06
CA ALA A 35 3.71 -49.30 -2.17
C ALA A 35 3.80 -48.43 -0.91
N VAL A 36 2.68 -47.83 -0.52
CA VAL A 36 2.55 -47.10 0.74
C VAL A 36 2.90 -48.08 1.86
N SER A 37 4.00 -47.82 2.58
CA SER A 37 4.34 -48.60 3.77
C SER A 37 3.60 -47.99 4.96
N PHE A 38 2.55 -48.66 5.41
CA PHE A 38 1.89 -48.32 6.66
C PHE A 38 2.74 -48.81 7.85
N LEU A 39 2.39 -48.39 9.07
CA LEU A 39 3.08 -48.83 10.28
C LEU A 39 2.86 -50.34 10.49
N ALA A 40 3.94 -51.10 10.58
CA ALA A 40 3.87 -52.53 10.87
C ALA A 40 3.12 -52.81 12.18
N VAL A 41 2.21 -53.78 12.15
CA VAL A 41 1.44 -54.19 13.32
C VAL A 41 2.21 -55.26 14.08
N THR A 42 2.65 -54.94 15.29
CA THR A 42 3.54 -55.76 16.12
C THR A 42 3.01 -55.86 17.55
N GLY A 43 3.59 -56.75 18.35
CA GLY A 43 3.23 -56.87 19.77
C GLY A 43 3.51 -55.61 20.60
N SER A 44 4.21 -54.60 20.07
CA SER A 44 4.45 -53.33 20.77
C SER A 44 3.37 -52.28 20.55
N ASN A 45 2.63 -52.33 19.44
CA ASN A 45 1.56 -51.36 19.15
C ASN A 45 0.16 -51.99 19.12
N PHE A 46 0.05 -53.32 19.11
CA PHE A 46 -1.21 -54.04 19.22
C PHE A 46 -1.12 -55.16 20.25
N SER A 47 -2.16 -55.28 21.08
CA SER A 47 -2.35 -56.40 21.98
C SER A 47 -3.81 -56.85 21.96
N TRP A 48 -4.03 -58.16 21.84
CA TRP A 48 -5.36 -58.72 22.01
C TRP A 48 -5.90 -58.41 23.42
N PRO A 49 -7.17 -58.00 23.53
CA PRO A 49 -7.84 -57.94 24.83
C PRO A 49 -7.75 -59.28 25.55
N GLY A 50 -7.73 -59.26 26.89
CA GLY A 50 -7.81 -60.48 27.68
C GLY A 50 -9.19 -61.13 27.55
N PHE A 51 -9.38 -61.96 26.53
CA PHE A 51 -10.65 -62.65 26.31
C PHE A 51 -10.83 -63.79 27.32
N THR A 52 -12.04 -63.91 27.85
CA THR A 52 -12.43 -65.07 28.66
C THR A 52 -12.69 -66.26 27.75
N THR A 53 -12.10 -67.42 28.07
CA THR A 53 -12.40 -68.67 27.38
C THR A 53 -13.90 -68.97 27.49
N PRO A 54 -14.61 -69.17 26.37
CA PRO A 54 -16.01 -69.52 26.39
C PRO A 54 -16.27 -70.78 27.18
N ALA A 55 -17.46 -70.86 27.79
CA ALA A 55 -17.88 -72.06 28.49
C ALA A 55 -17.88 -73.26 27.52
N PRO A 56 -17.50 -74.47 27.98
CA PRO A 56 -17.57 -75.68 27.21
C PRO A 56 -18.93 -75.86 26.53
N GLN A 57 -18.94 -75.98 25.21
CA GLN A 57 -20.17 -76.24 24.46
C GLN A 57 -20.46 -77.74 24.42
N THR A 58 -21.75 -78.08 24.43
CA THR A 58 -22.22 -79.48 24.39
C THR A 58 -22.97 -79.74 23.10
N TRP A 59 -22.67 -80.87 22.46
CA TRP A 59 -23.17 -81.22 21.13
C TRP A 59 -23.85 -82.59 21.16
N ASN A 60 -24.87 -82.78 20.32
CA ASN A 60 -25.54 -84.08 20.20
C ASN A 60 -24.82 -84.99 19.21
N THR A 61 -24.14 -84.42 18.21
CA THR A 61 -23.36 -85.18 17.23
C THR A 61 -22.00 -84.53 16.93
N VAL A 62 -21.07 -85.31 16.36
CA VAL A 62 -19.76 -84.81 15.93
C VAL A 62 -19.87 -83.89 14.71
N GLU A 63 -20.90 -84.04 13.89
CA GLU A 63 -21.21 -83.14 12.77
C GLU A 63 -21.65 -81.76 13.26
N GLU A 64 -22.41 -81.68 14.35
CA GLU A 64 -22.76 -80.40 14.99
C GLU A 64 -21.51 -79.69 15.53
N ALA A 65 -20.59 -80.45 16.14
CA ALA A 65 -19.32 -79.92 16.63
C ALA A 65 -18.40 -79.44 15.49
N ASP A 66 -18.31 -80.20 14.38
CA ASP A 66 -17.56 -79.82 13.18
C ASP A 66 -18.09 -78.50 12.59
N LYS A 67 -19.41 -78.40 12.40
CA LYS A 67 -20.06 -77.16 11.96
C LYS A 67 -19.81 -76.01 12.92
N TYR A 68 -19.84 -76.25 14.22
CA TYR A 68 -19.56 -75.20 15.20
C TYR A 68 -18.13 -74.67 15.11
N ILE A 69 -17.14 -75.55 14.97
CA ILE A 69 -15.72 -75.16 14.85
C ILE A 69 -15.54 -74.23 13.66
N PHE A 70 -16.01 -74.64 12.48
CA PHE A 70 -15.90 -73.84 11.26
C PHE A 70 -16.75 -72.57 11.29
N ASN A 71 -17.96 -72.59 11.84
CA ASN A 71 -18.74 -71.36 11.99
C ASN A 71 -18.09 -70.37 12.98
N THR A 72 -17.38 -70.86 13.99
CA THR A 72 -16.71 -70.03 15.00
C THR A 72 -15.42 -69.40 14.46
N ILE A 73 -14.61 -70.17 13.73
CA ILE A 73 -13.28 -69.75 13.24
C ILE A 73 -13.36 -69.14 11.84
N GLU A 74 -14.07 -69.81 10.93
CA GLU A 74 -14.11 -69.47 9.51
C GLU A 74 -15.38 -68.69 9.12
N GLU A 75 -16.38 -68.57 10.00
CA GLU A 75 -17.69 -67.93 9.74
C GLU A 75 -18.42 -68.56 8.53
N ARG A 76 -18.24 -69.87 8.33
CA ARG A 76 -18.90 -70.66 7.30
C ARG A 76 -19.07 -72.11 7.74
N ASP A 77 -19.90 -72.83 6.99
CA ASP A 77 -19.95 -74.29 7.11
C ASP A 77 -18.67 -74.95 6.55
N PRO A 78 -18.26 -76.10 7.11
CA PRO A 78 -17.15 -76.89 6.58
C PRO A 78 -17.48 -77.43 5.19
N THR A 79 -16.46 -77.50 4.33
CA THR A 79 -16.56 -78.21 3.05
C THR A 79 -16.55 -79.72 3.28
N ALA A 80 -17.01 -80.50 2.30
CA ALA A 80 -17.02 -81.96 2.41
C ALA A 80 -15.63 -82.56 2.68
N ALA A 81 -14.56 -81.96 2.15
CA ALA A 81 -13.19 -82.40 2.37
C ALA A 81 -12.69 -82.09 3.80
N GLU A 82 -13.07 -80.94 4.34
CA GLU A 82 -12.78 -80.55 5.72
C GLU A 82 -13.52 -81.46 6.70
N SER A 83 -14.83 -81.68 6.51
CA SER A 83 -15.60 -82.60 7.35
C SER A 83 -15.05 -84.03 7.30
N ALA A 84 -14.63 -84.52 6.13
CA ALA A 84 -13.97 -85.83 6.01
C ALA A 84 -12.64 -85.93 6.77
N THR A 85 -11.99 -84.79 7.04
CA THR A 85 -10.72 -84.71 7.78
C THR A 85 -10.95 -84.57 9.28
N TYR A 86 -11.90 -83.73 9.70
CA TYR A 86 -12.05 -83.32 11.10
C TYR A 86 -13.08 -84.14 11.87
N ILE A 87 -14.13 -84.68 11.24
CA ILE A 87 -15.10 -85.56 11.92
C ILE A 87 -14.41 -86.79 12.53
N PRO A 88 -13.55 -87.54 11.81
CA PRO A 88 -12.88 -88.70 12.42
C PRO A 88 -11.98 -88.32 13.61
N LYS A 89 -11.38 -87.13 13.58
CA LYS A 89 -10.57 -86.60 14.70
C LYS A 89 -11.45 -86.29 15.90
N LEU A 90 -12.63 -85.70 15.68
CA LEU A 90 -13.62 -85.44 16.74
C LEU A 90 -14.15 -86.74 17.36
N GLU A 91 -14.38 -87.78 16.55
CA GLU A 91 -14.80 -89.10 17.04
C GLU A 91 -13.73 -89.79 17.92
N ALA A 92 -12.46 -89.54 17.63
CA ALA A 92 -11.32 -90.09 18.37
C ALA A 92 -11.08 -89.41 19.74
N LEU A 93 -11.67 -88.23 19.98
CA LEU A 93 -11.50 -87.52 21.26
C LEU A 93 -12.16 -88.27 22.42
N PRO A 94 -11.61 -88.23 23.65
CA PRO A 94 -12.25 -88.86 24.80
C PRO A 94 -13.66 -88.29 25.05
N ALA A 95 -14.66 -89.17 25.18
CA ALA A 95 -16.03 -88.78 25.54
C ALA A 95 -16.23 -88.91 27.06
N THR A 96 -16.67 -87.82 27.68
CA THR A 96 -17.07 -87.77 29.10
C THR A 96 -18.58 -87.69 29.16
N GLN A 97 -19.24 -88.66 29.78
CA GLN A 97 -20.70 -88.61 29.95
C GLN A 97 -21.07 -87.68 31.10
N THR A 98 -21.88 -86.66 30.81
CA THR A 98 -22.44 -85.74 31.80
C THR A 98 -23.94 -85.68 31.67
N VAL A 99 -24.67 -85.62 32.79
CA VAL A 99 -26.13 -85.44 32.77
C VAL A 99 -26.43 -83.95 32.88
N ILE A 100 -27.06 -83.39 31.84
CA ILE A 100 -27.53 -82.00 31.82
C ILE A 100 -29.05 -82.03 31.69
N ASN A 101 -29.77 -81.43 32.65
CA ASN A 101 -31.24 -81.40 32.68
C ASN A 101 -31.92 -82.77 32.52
N GLY A 102 -31.31 -83.85 33.04
CA GLY A 102 -31.85 -85.21 32.96
C GLY A 102 -31.54 -85.96 31.65
N VAL A 103 -30.79 -85.36 30.72
CA VAL A 103 -30.33 -85.98 29.48
C VAL A 103 -28.86 -86.35 29.61
N LEU A 104 -28.50 -87.59 29.23
CA LEU A 104 -27.11 -88.05 29.16
C LEU A 104 -26.46 -87.45 27.90
N VAL A 105 -25.47 -86.57 28.08
CA VAL A 105 -24.75 -85.90 27.00
C VAL A 105 -23.31 -86.39 26.97
N ASN A 106 -22.82 -86.75 25.78
CA ASN A 106 -21.40 -87.03 25.57
C ASN A 106 -20.67 -85.70 25.35
N TYR A 107 -19.89 -85.29 26.34
CA TYR A 107 -19.01 -84.14 26.23
C TYR A 107 -17.65 -84.58 25.69
N ARG A 108 -17.18 -83.96 24.61
CA ARG A 108 -15.82 -84.12 24.09
C ARG A 108 -15.13 -82.76 24.16
N ASP A 109 -13.89 -82.74 24.67
CA ASP A 109 -13.07 -81.53 24.61
C ASP A 109 -12.56 -81.33 23.18
N ILE A 110 -13.25 -80.45 22.44
CA ILE A 110 -12.95 -80.16 21.03
C ILE A 110 -11.76 -79.22 20.84
N THR A 111 -11.17 -78.68 21.93
CA THR A 111 -10.05 -77.72 21.88
C THR A 111 -8.89 -78.18 20.99
N PRO A 112 -8.46 -79.46 20.97
CA PRO A 112 -7.38 -79.89 20.09
C PRO A 112 -7.71 -79.76 18.60
N VAL A 113 -8.94 -80.09 18.20
CA VAL A 113 -9.39 -79.99 16.80
C VAL A 113 -9.62 -78.52 16.42
N MET A 114 -10.20 -77.75 17.35
CA MET A 114 -10.42 -76.32 17.17
C MET A 114 -9.10 -75.55 17.02
N SER A 115 -8.08 -75.91 17.81
CA SER A 115 -6.72 -75.36 17.70
C SER A 115 -6.07 -75.72 16.36
N GLU A 116 -6.25 -76.95 15.85
CA GLU A 116 -5.73 -77.33 14.53
C GLU A 116 -6.38 -76.52 13.40
N VAL A 117 -7.71 -76.34 13.45
CA VAL A 117 -8.44 -75.51 12.48
C VAL A 117 -8.00 -74.04 12.58
N ALA A 118 -7.80 -73.51 13.78
CA ALA A 118 -7.39 -72.13 14.00
C ALA A 118 -6.01 -71.78 13.44
N HIS A 119 -5.12 -72.77 13.27
CA HIS A 119 -3.77 -72.60 12.73
C HIS A 119 -3.67 -73.02 11.25
N LEU A 120 -4.79 -73.17 10.55
CA LEU A 120 -4.76 -73.37 9.12
C LEU A 120 -4.35 -72.08 8.41
N GLN A 121 -3.61 -72.23 7.29
CA GLN A 121 -3.19 -71.09 6.48
C GLN A 121 -4.36 -70.19 6.07
N ILE A 122 -5.55 -70.77 5.80
CA ILE A 122 -6.74 -69.99 5.46
C ILE A 122 -7.18 -69.07 6.61
N THR A 123 -7.05 -69.52 7.87
CA THR A 123 -7.35 -68.74 9.07
C THR A 123 -6.30 -67.66 9.28
N THR A 124 -5.02 -67.99 9.11
CA THR A 124 -3.90 -67.05 9.12
C THR A 124 -4.14 -65.92 8.10
N ASP A 125 -4.46 -66.26 6.86
CA ASP A 125 -4.73 -65.32 5.77
C ASP A 125 -5.97 -64.46 6.09
N LYS A 126 -7.01 -65.07 6.67
CA LYS A 126 -8.23 -64.36 7.07
C LYS A 126 -7.95 -63.33 8.18
N LEU A 127 -7.16 -63.68 9.20
CA LEU A 127 -6.72 -62.75 10.26
C LEU A 127 -5.85 -61.63 9.68
N GLN A 128 -4.85 -61.97 8.87
CA GLN A 128 -3.99 -60.98 8.19
C GLN A 128 -4.82 -60.00 7.36
N GLY A 129 -5.81 -60.49 6.62
CA GLY A 129 -6.73 -59.65 5.85
C GLY A 129 -7.51 -58.65 6.71
N GLN A 130 -7.86 -58.98 7.96
CA GLN A 130 -8.51 -58.02 8.86
C GLN A 130 -7.55 -56.91 9.30
N PHE A 131 -6.29 -57.22 9.58
CA PHE A 131 -5.27 -56.21 9.90
C PHE A 131 -4.97 -55.31 8.69
N GLN A 132 -4.86 -55.88 7.49
CA GLN A 132 -4.69 -55.12 6.26
C GLN A 132 -5.87 -54.16 6.02
N THR A 133 -7.11 -54.60 6.27
CA THR A 133 -8.29 -53.72 6.13
C THR A 133 -8.31 -52.64 7.21
N ALA A 134 -8.01 -52.97 8.47
CA ALA A 134 -8.11 -52.03 9.58
C ALA A 134 -6.97 -50.99 9.62
N MET A 135 -5.76 -51.36 9.18
CA MET A 135 -4.54 -50.58 9.42
C MET A 135 -3.62 -50.45 8.18
N GLY A 136 -3.93 -51.15 7.09
CA GLY A 136 -3.16 -51.09 5.85
C GLY A 136 -1.91 -51.98 5.81
N ASP A 137 -1.61 -52.73 6.87
CA ASP A 137 -0.43 -53.60 6.94
C ASP A 137 -0.75 -54.97 7.56
N ASN A 138 0.17 -55.91 7.34
CA ASN A 138 0.17 -57.22 7.98
C ASN A 138 0.55 -57.11 9.46
N ALA A 139 -0.02 -58.01 10.25
CA ALA A 139 0.44 -58.26 11.60
C ALA A 139 1.64 -59.20 11.63
N SER A 140 2.54 -58.96 12.58
CA SER A 140 3.65 -59.86 12.90
C SER A 140 3.14 -61.26 13.26
N SER A 141 3.98 -62.27 13.03
CA SER A 141 3.65 -63.67 13.34
C SER A 141 3.16 -63.86 14.77
N ASP A 142 3.76 -63.18 15.75
CA ASP A 142 3.42 -63.33 17.16
C ASP A 142 2.01 -62.82 17.48
N VAL A 143 1.59 -61.71 16.84
CA VAL A 143 0.23 -61.17 16.97
C VAL A 143 -0.78 -62.12 16.34
N ILE A 144 -0.46 -62.69 15.18
CA ILE A 144 -1.30 -63.67 14.49
C ILE A 144 -1.44 -64.94 15.34
N SER A 145 -0.33 -65.55 15.76
CA SER A 145 -0.36 -66.78 16.57
C SER A 145 -1.10 -66.60 17.88
N ALA A 146 -1.00 -65.43 18.53
CA ALA A 146 -1.82 -65.13 19.70
C ALA A 146 -3.33 -65.09 19.39
N GLY A 147 -3.72 -64.60 18.20
CA GLY A 147 -5.11 -64.63 17.74
C GLY A 147 -5.60 -66.05 17.42
N GLU A 148 -4.77 -66.85 16.75
CA GLU A 148 -5.01 -68.26 16.47
C GLU A 148 -5.19 -69.07 17.77
N ASP A 149 -4.41 -68.77 18.81
CA ASP A 149 -4.57 -69.34 20.15
C ASP A 149 -5.92 -68.99 20.81
N TYR A 150 -6.44 -67.78 20.60
CA TYR A 150 -7.77 -67.40 21.09
C TYR A 150 -8.88 -68.11 20.31
N LEU A 151 -8.74 -68.22 18.99
CA LEU A 151 -9.66 -69.00 18.14
C LEU A 151 -9.68 -70.47 18.55
N GLY A 152 -8.52 -71.07 18.81
CA GLY A 152 -8.38 -72.45 19.27
C GLY A 152 -9.03 -72.71 20.64
N LYS A 153 -9.16 -71.66 21.47
CA LYS A 153 -9.87 -71.69 22.76
C LYS A 153 -11.38 -71.38 22.63
N GLY A 154 -11.88 -71.20 21.41
CA GLY A 154 -13.29 -70.98 21.11
C GLY A 154 -13.75 -69.52 21.05
N VAL A 155 -12.84 -68.54 21.17
CA VAL A 155 -13.20 -67.12 20.91
C VAL A 155 -13.59 -67.00 19.44
N SER A 156 -14.76 -66.41 19.16
CA SER A 156 -15.24 -66.31 17.77
C SER A 156 -14.38 -65.37 16.94
N PHE A 157 -14.26 -65.65 15.64
CA PHE A 157 -13.60 -64.77 14.69
C PHE A 157 -14.21 -63.36 14.69
N GLY A 158 -15.54 -63.27 14.81
CA GLY A 158 -16.24 -61.98 14.90
C GLY A 158 -15.78 -61.14 16.11
N THR A 159 -15.52 -61.78 17.26
CA THR A 159 -14.99 -61.11 18.46
C THR A 159 -13.56 -60.61 18.24
N LEU A 160 -12.71 -61.41 17.60
CA LEU A 160 -11.35 -60.98 17.27
C LEU A 160 -11.36 -59.84 16.26
N ARG A 161 -12.17 -59.95 15.19
CA ARG A 161 -12.36 -58.88 14.21
C ARG A 161 -12.78 -57.57 14.90
N GLU A 162 -13.77 -57.61 15.79
CA GLU A 162 -14.19 -56.41 16.53
C GLU A 162 -13.08 -55.81 17.40
N ALA A 163 -12.20 -56.62 17.97
CA ALA A 163 -11.05 -56.13 18.73
C ALA A 163 -9.98 -55.47 17.85
N ILE A 164 -9.79 -55.93 16.61
CA ILE A 164 -8.92 -55.28 15.62
C ILE A 164 -9.44 -53.87 15.31
N PHE A 165 -10.71 -53.76 14.91
CA PHE A 165 -11.41 -52.52 14.51
C PHE A 165 -11.91 -51.64 15.68
N ASN A 166 -11.37 -51.85 16.88
CA ASN A 166 -11.55 -50.93 18.02
C ASN A 166 -10.25 -50.74 18.81
N SER A 167 -9.12 -51.17 18.24
CA SER A 167 -7.83 -51.11 18.89
C SER A 167 -7.23 -49.70 18.85
N ASP A 168 -6.34 -49.40 19.79
CA ASP A 168 -5.59 -48.14 19.73
C ASP A 168 -4.61 -48.10 18.54
N ALA A 169 -4.19 -49.27 18.04
CA ALA A 169 -3.41 -49.40 16.82
C ALA A 169 -4.19 -48.88 15.59
N GLU A 170 -5.45 -49.29 15.44
CA GLU A 170 -6.32 -48.80 14.36
C GLU A 170 -6.55 -47.29 14.46
N LYS A 171 -6.89 -46.78 15.65
CA LYS A 171 -7.05 -45.33 15.87
C LYS A 171 -5.80 -44.56 15.47
N SER A 172 -4.62 -45.09 15.81
CA SER A 172 -3.33 -44.49 15.45
C SER A 172 -3.07 -44.53 13.95
N ALA A 173 -3.45 -45.60 13.25
CA ALA A 173 -3.34 -45.70 11.80
C ALA A 173 -4.26 -44.66 11.12
N ILE A 174 -5.51 -44.54 11.57
CA ILE A 174 -6.46 -43.53 11.08
C ILE A 174 -5.93 -42.11 11.33
N ASN A 175 -5.41 -41.83 12.53
CA ASN A 175 -4.79 -40.54 12.85
C ASN A 175 -3.63 -40.20 11.91
N THR A 176 -2.84 -41.20 11.52
CA THR A 176 -1.73 -41.02 10.58
C THR A 176 -2.25 -40.61 9.19
N VAL A 177 -3.30 -41.28 8.69
CA VAL A 177 -3.95 -40.89 7.42
C VAL A 177 -4.42 -39.43 7.47
N TYR A 178 -5.15 -39.04 8.52
CA TYR A 178 -5.62 -37.66 8.64
C TYR A 178 -4.47 -36.65 8.75
N GLN A 179 -3.42 -36.96 9.51
CA GLN A 179 -2.26 -36.09 9.65
C GLN A 179 -1.53 -35.90 8.31
N GLU A 180 -1.44 -36.94 7.50
CA GLU A 180 -0.81 -36.89 6.18
C GLU A 180 -1.69 -36.22 5.11
N VAL A 181 -3.00 -36.46 5.12
CA VAL A 181 -3.93 -35.97 4.10
C VAL A 181 -4.41 -34.55 4.37
N HIS A 182 -4.66 -34.23 5.64
CA HIS A 182 -5.26 -32.96 6.08
C HIS A 182 -4.33 -32.10 6.95
N GLY A 183 -3.12 -32.58 7.26
CA GLY A 183 -2.19 -31.88 8.15
C GLY A 183 -2.57 -31.89 9.64
N GLN A 184 -3.60 -32.63 10.01
CA GLN A 184 -4.16 -32.65 11.38
C GLN A 184 -4.67 -34.05 11.74
N ALA A 185 -4.56 -34.42 13.01
CA ALA A 185 -5.05 -35.72 13.49
C ALA A 185 -6.58 -35.85 13.38
N ALA A 186 -7.07 -37.09 13.27
CA ALA A 186 -8.49 -37.37 13.18
C ALA A 186 -9.21 -36.99 14.49
N ASN A 187 -10.39 -36.36 14.38
CA ASN A 187 -11.28 -36.16 15.52
C ASN A 187 -12.27 -37.34 15.70
N ASP A 188 -13.14 -37.31 16.71
CA ASP A 188 -14.10 -38.39 16.98
C ASP A 188 -15.06 -38.69 15.82
N THR A 189 -15.44 -37.65 15.05
CA THR A 189 -16.32 -37.80 13.87
C THR A 189 -15.57 -38.48 12.73
N ASP A 190 -14.32 -38.07 12.50
CA ASP A 190 -13.42 -38.67 11.52
C ASP A 190 -13.17 -40.16 11.84
N GLN A 191 -12.96 -40.50 13.13
CA GLN A 191 -12.80 -41.88 13.60
C GLN A 191 -14.08 -42.72 13.38
N GLN A 192 -15.26 -42.15 13.62
CA GLN A 192 -16.53 -42.83 13.34
C GLN A 192 -16.76 -43.07 11.85
N TYR A 193 -16.41 -42.10 11.01
CA TYR A 193 -16.48 -42.23 9.56
C TYR A 193 -15.54 -43.33 9.06
N ALA A 194 -14.27 -43.31 9.49
CA ALA A 194 -13.29 -44.33 9.15
C ALA A 194 -13.78 -45.74 9.54
N LYS A 195 -14.33 -45.88 10.76
CA LYS A 195 -14.94 -47.15 11.21
C LYS A 195 -16.09 -47.59 10.30
N GLN A 196 -16.97 -46.69 9.88
CA GLN A 196 -18.04 -47.03 8.95
C GLN A 196 -17.48 -47.54 7.61
N GLN A 197 -16.47 -46.86 7.06
CA GLN A 197 -15.89 -47.25 5.77
C GLN A 197 -15.13 -48.58 5.85
N LEU A 198 -14.23 -48.73 6.83
CA LEU A 198 -13.34 -49.88 6.92
C LEU A 198 -14.05 -51.13 7.46
N PHE A 199 -14.86 -50.99 8.51
CA PHE A 199 -15.51 -52.13 9.15
C PHE A 199 -16.85 -52.49 8.50
N GLN A 200 -17.73 -51.51 8.22
CA GLN A 200 -19.09 -51.81 7.73
C GLN A 200 -19.13 -51.95 6.20
N ASN A 201 -18.48 -51.03 5.49
CA ASN A 201 -18.45 -51.06 4.02
C ASN A 201 -17.35 -51.98 3.47
N GLY A 202 -16.36 -52.34 4.30
CA GLY A 202 -15.29 -53.27 3.95
C GLY A 202 -14.34 -52.75 2.87
N ILE A 203 -14.17 -51.43 2.74
CA ILE A 203 -13.18 -50.88 1.81
C ILE A 203 -11.77 -51.11 2.34
N THR A 204 -10.79 -51.20 1.44
CA THR A 204 -9.39 -51.32 1.85
C THR A 204 -8.90 -50.03 2.50
N PHE A 205 -7.92 -50.14 3.40
CA PHE A 205 -7.31 -48.97 4.05
C PHE A 205 -6.70 -47.97 3.05
N GLN A 206 -6.13 -48.49 1.95
CA GLN A 206 -5.65 -47.64 0.85
C GLN A 206 -6.78 -46.90 0.13
N GLN A 207 -7.92 -47.55 -0.12
CA GLN A 207 -9.07 -46.88 -0.74
C GLN A 207 -9.65 -45.82 0.19
N PHE A 208 -9.68 -46.07 1.50
CA PHE A 208 -10.06 -45.07 2.50
C PHE A 208 -9.18 -43.82 2.40
N ARG A 209 -7.86 -43.98 2.36
CA ARG A 209 -6.90 -42.87 2.20
C ARG A 209 -7.10 -42.09 0.89
N ILE A 210 -7.35 -42.79 -0.22
CA ILE A 210 -7.68 -42.16 -1.51
C ILE A 210 -8.99 -41.36 -1.40
N ASN A 211 -10.02 -41.91 -0.75
CA ASN A 211 -11.30 -41.21 -0.58
C ASN A 211 -11.15 -39.94 0.26
N GLU A 212 -10.35 -39.96 1.32
CA GLU A 212 -10.08 -38.76 2.12
C GLU A 212 -9.31 -37.70 1.33
N ALA A 213 -8.31 -38.10 0.53
CA ALA A 213 -7.53 -37.19 -0.30
C ALA A 213 -8.34 -36.52 -1.41
N HIS A 214 -9.39 -37.17 -1.92
CA HIS A 214 -10.35 -36.59 -2.88
C HIS A 214 -11.63 -36.10 -2.21
N SER A 215 -11.64 -35.92 -0.89
CA SER A 215 -12.78 -35.35 -0.20
C SER A 215 -12.90 -33.85 -0.51
N TRP A 216 -14.13 -33.34 -0.45
CA TRP A 216 -14.38 -31.89 -0.57
C TRP A 216 -13.56 -31.07 0.44
N ARG A 217 -13.26 -31.64 1.61
CA ARG A 217 -12.45 -31.04 2.66
C ARG A 217 -10.99 -30.90 2.21
N ALA A 218 -10.40 -31.97 1.68
CA ALA A 218 -9.03 -31.92 1.15
C ALA A 218 -8.90 -30.92 -0.02
N THR A 219 -9.88 -30.90 -0.93
CA THR A 219 -9.93 -29.90 -2.02
C THR A 219 -9.95 -28.47 -1.47
N ASP A 220 -10.75 -28.18 -0.44
CA ASP A 220 -10.84 -26.83 0.14
C ASP A 220 -9.57 -26.45 0.93
N GLU A 221 -8.96 -27.41 1.63
CA GLU A 221 -7.68 -27.21 2.31
C GLU A 221 -6.55 -26.90 1.31
N LEU A 222 -6.49 -27.56 0.15
CA LEU A 222 -5.54 -27.25 -0.92
C LEU A 222 -5.81 -25.88 -1.56
N LYS A 223 -7.08 -25.51 -1.71
CA LYS A 223 -7.45 -24.13 -2.11
C LYS A 223 -7.00 -23.10 -1.09
N GLN A 224 -7.08 -23.42 0.19
CA GLN A 224 -6.59 -22.54 1.25
C GLN A 224 -5.07 -22.36 1.17
N VAL A 225 -4.30 -23.41 0.85
CA VAL A 225 -2.85 -23.31 0.61
C VAL A 225 -2.52 -22.28 -0.47
N ILE A 226 -3.29 -22.27 -1.57
CA ILE A 226 -3.14 -21.25 -2.63
C ILE A 226 -3.49 -19.85 -2.10
N ARG A 227 -4.60 -19.68 -1.37
CA ARG A 227 -4.97 -18.37 -0.79
C ARG A 227 -3.88 -17.85 0.15
N ASP A 228 -3.33 -18.73 0.99
CA ASP A 228 -2.33 -18.37 1.98
C ASP A 228 -1.01 -17.97 1.33
N ILE A 229 -0.53 -18.72 0.33
CA ILE A 229 0.79 -18.50 -0.27
C ILE A 229 0.77 -17.47 -1.39
N GLN A 230 -0.36 -17.33 -2.10
CA GLN A 230 -0.44 -16.49 -3.29
C GLN A 230 -1.34 -15.24 -3.13
N ASP A 231 -2.02 -15.10 -1.99
CA ASP A 231 -2.96 -13.99 -1.70
C ASP A 231 -3.97 -13.75 -2.84
N ARG A 232 -4.51 -14.84 -3.39
CA ARG A 232 -5.52 -14.83 -4.46
C ARG A 232 -6.56 -15.91 -4.25
N GLU A 233 -7.74 -15.73 -4.83
CA GLU A 233 -8.74 -16.80 -4.88
C GLU A 233 -8.35 -17.85 -5.94
N PRO A 234 -8.46 -19.15 -5.63
CA PRO A 234 -8.27 -20.22 -6.61
C PRO A 234 -9.32 -20.18 -7.72
N GLY A 235 -8.88 -20.38 -8.96
CA GLY A 235 -9.73 -20.42 -10.16
C GLY A 235 -9.72 -21.79 -10.84
N ASP A 236 -10.45 -21.91 -11.95
CA ASP A 236 -10.57 -23.19 -12.67
C ASP A 236 -9.22 -23.73 -13.19
N TYR A 237 -8.26 -22.85 -13.45
CA TYR A 237 -6.91 -23.21 -13.86
C TYR A 237 -6.10 -23.92 -12.77
N ASP A 238 -6.50 -23.81 -11.49
CA ASP A 238 -5.86 -24.49 -10.37
C ASP A 238 -6.34 -25.95 -10.22
N ASN A 239 -7.49 -26.30 -10.80
CA ASN A 239 -8.09 -27.63 -10.62
C ASN A 239 -7.15 -28.77 -11.05
N GLY A 240 -6.35 -28.57 -12.10
CA GLY A 240 -5.37 -29.56 -12.54
C GLY A 240 -4.22 -29.75 -11.54
N TRP A 241 -3.77 -28.66 -10.89
CA TRP A 241 -2.77 -28.75 -9.83
C TRP A 241 -3.36 -29.43 -8.59
N ILE A 242 -4.56 -29.03 -8.16
CA ILE A 242 -5.27 -29.60 -7.01
C ILE A 242 -5.46 -31.10 -7.20
N GLN A 243 -6.05 -31.53 -8.32
CA GLN A 243 -6.28 -32.94 -8.61
C GLN A 243 -4.98 -33.75 -8.58
N SER A 244 -3.89 -33.21 -9.16
CA SER A 244 -2.58 -33.84 -9.08
C SER A 244 -2.06 -33.96 -7.65
N GLN A 245 -2.35 -33.02 -6.76
CA GLN A 245 -1.95 -33.12 -5.36
C GLN A 245 -2.80 -34.16 -4.63
N GLU A 246 -4.12 -34.17 -4.84
CA GLU A 246 -5.03 -35.17 -4.28
C GLU A 246 -4.61 -36.60 -4.67
N ASP A 247 -4.29 -36.83 -5.95
CA ASP A 247 -3.80 -38.12 -6.44
C ASP A 247 -2.50 -38.56 -5.72
N GLN A 248 -1.53 -37.65 -5.60
CA GLN A 248 -0.24 -37.95 -4.97
C GLN A 248 -0.36 -38.15 -3.46
N ILE A 249 -1.19 -37.34 -2.80
CA ILE A 249 -1.51 -37.49 -1.38
C ILE A 249 -2.21 -38.83 -1.17
N GLY A 250 -3.27 -39.15 -1.92
CA GLY A 250 -4.03 -40.41 -1.82
C GLY A 250 -3.17 -41.66 -2.06
N ASN A 251 -2.22 -41.57 -3.00
CA ASN A 251 -1.25 -42.64 -3.29
C ASN A 251 -0.03 -42.68 -2.35
N GLY A 252 0.11 -41.71 -1.44
CA GLY A 252 1.12 -41.76 -0.37
C GLY A 252 2.50 -41.37 -0.81
N GLN A 253 2.55 -40.62 -1.90
CA GLN A 253 3.78 -40.09 -2.47
C GLN A 253 4.20 -38.79 -1.77
N GLN A 254 3.26 -38.10 -1.14
CA GLN A 254 3.50 -36.89 -0.35
C GLN A 254 2.43 -36.69 0.72
N THR A 255 2.68 -35.72 1.60
CA THR A 255 1.73 -35.27 2.64
C THR A 255 1.25 -33.85 2.33
N PHE A 256 0.13 -33.44 2.93
CA PHE A 256 -0.38 -32.07 2.86
C PHE A 256 0.68 -31.03 3.24
N GLY A 257 1.42 -31.27 4.33
CA GLY A 257 2.53 -30.41 4.75
C GLY A 257 3.63 -30.31 3.69
N SER A 258 3.93 -31.40 2.99
CA SER A 258 4.92 -31.42 1.90
C SER A 258 4.43 -30.65 0.67
N VAL A 259 3.15 -30.73 0.33
CA VAL A 259 2.53 -29.93 -0.75
C VAL A 259 2.66 -28.45 -0.45
N ARG A 260 2.29 -28.05 0.77
CA ARG A 260 2.36 -26.65 1.21
C ARG A 260 3.80 -26.14 1.17
N HIS A 261 4.75 -26.88 1.73
CA HIS A 261 6.17 -26.55 1.67
C HIS A 261 6.67 -26.49 0.22
N GLY A 262 6.32 -27.45 -0.62
CA GLY A 262 6.71 -27.49 -2.03
C GLY A 262 6.23 -26.30 -2.84
N LEU A 263 5.03 -25.77 -2.53
CA LEU A 263 4.54 -24.54 -3.16
C LEU A 263 5.34 -23.31 -2.71
N ILE A 264 5.62 -23.16 -1.40
CA ILE A 264 6.38 -22.03 -0.83
C ILE A 264 7.77 -21.85 -1.49
N TYR A 265 8.45 -22.96 -1.78
CA TYR A 265 9.80 -22.95 -2.36
C TYR A 265 9.80 -23.17 -3.88
N ASN A 266 8.64 -23.10 -4.54
CA ASN A 266 8.59 -23.16 -6.00
C ASN A 266 9.17 -21.87 -6.58
N ASP A 267 10.13 -21.97 -7.51
CA ASP A 267 10.73 -20.80 -8.17
C ASP A 267 9.70 -19.89 -8.88
N GLY A 268 8.54 -20.44 -9.26
CA GLY A 268 7.42 -19.67 -9.79
C GLY A 268 6.82 -18.67 -8.80
N GLU A 269 6.93 -18.91 -7.50
CA GLU A 269 6.41 -18.01 -6.46
C GLU A 269 7.27 -16.77 -6.26
N ASN A 270 8.48 -16.73 -6.82
CA ASN A 270 9.30 -15.50 -6.78
C ASN A 270 8.55 -14.30 -7.39
N GLY A 271 7.72 -14.52 -8.42
CA GLY A 271 6.88 -13.45 -8.98
C GLY A 271 5.76 -12.97 -8.04
N ILE A 272 5.25 -13.86 -7.18
CA ILE A 272 4.27 -13.52 -6.14
C ILE A 272 4.95 -12.70 -5.04
N PHE A 273 6.11 -13.13 -4.57
CA PHE A 273 6.88 -12.41 -3.55
C PHE A 273 7.35 -11.04 -4.06
N ASP A 274 7.76 -10.95 -5.32
CA ASP A 274 8.07 -9.67 -5.96
C ASP A 274 6.83 -8.77 -6.02
N SER A 275 5.65 -9.30 -6.38
CA SER A 275 4.41 -8.52 -6.39
C SER A 275 4.01 -8.04 -4.98
N TYR A 276 4.20 -8.87 -3.97
CA TYR A 276 4.02 -8.51 -2.56
C TYR A 276 4.91 -7.30 -2.20
N GLU A 277 6.21 -7.40 -2.46
CA GLU A 277 7.19 -6.38 -2.08
C GLU A 277 6.99 -5.09 -2.90
N GLN A 278 6.62 -5.20 -4.17
CA GLN A 278 6.34 -4.04 -5.02
C GLN A 278 5.15 -3.23 -4.49
N LYS A 279 4.11 -3.89 -3.97
CA LYS A 279 2.93 -3.21 -3.41
C LYS A 279 3.26 -2.42 -2.14
N LEU A 280 4.14 -2.96 -1.29
CA LEU A 280 4.52 -2.35 -0.01
C LEU A 280 5.66 -1.35 -0.13
N TYR A 281 6.68 -1.65 -0.93
CA TYR A 281 7.95 -0.93 -0.96
C TYR A 281 8.34 -0.42 -2.35
N GLY A 282 7.61 -0.80 -3.40
CA GLY A 282 7.88 -0.36 -4.78
C GLY A 282 9.13 -0.99 -5.40
N VAL A 283 9.62 -2.09 -4.84
CA VAL A 283 10.79 -2.84 -5.30
C VAL A 283 10.48 -4.33 -5.37
N ASN A 284 11.30 -5.10 -6.10
CA ASN A 284 11.21 -6.56 -6.08
C ASN A 284 11.76 -7.11 -4.75
N ALA A 285 11.32 -8.30 -4.36
CA ALA A 285 11.85 -8.97 -3.18
C ALA A 285 13.32 -9.36 -3.43
N ASP A 286 14.18 -9.10 -2.45
CA ASP A 286 15.52 -9.66 -2.41
C ASP A 286 15.54 -11.01 -1.69
N ASP A 287 16.67 -11.72 -1.73
CA ASP A 287 16.78 -13.06 -1.13
C ASP A 287 16.51 -13.08 0.38
N PRO A 288 16.98 -12.10 1.19
CA PRO A 288 16.59 -11.98 2.59
C PRO A 288 15.08 -11.86 2.78
N THR A 289 14.41 -11.02 1.98
CA THR A 289 12.95 -10.83 2.05
C THR A 289 12.22 -12.11 1.67
N ARG A 290 12.64 -12.80 0.59
CA ARG A 290 12.07 -14.09 0.19
C ARG A 290 12.23 -15.14 1.28
N THR A 291 13.41 -15.24 1.89
CA THR A 291 13.67 -16.17 2.99
C THR A 291 12.76 -15.89 4.19
N TRP A 292 12.57 -14.62 4.54
CA TRP A 292 11.68 -14.23 5.63
C TRP A 292 10.21 -14.53 5.33
N LEU A 293 9.75 -14.29 4.09
CA LEU A 293 8.42 -14.66 3.62
C LEU A 293 8.22 -16.17 3.71
N GLN A 294 9.15 -16.95 3.16
CA GLN A 294 9.11 -18.42 3.16
C GLN A 294 9.06 -18.98 4.59
N SER A 295 9.88 -18.47 5.52
CA SER A 295 9.86 -18.90 6.91
C SER A 295 8.53 -18.61 7.60
N ASN A 296 7.95 -17.42 7.39
CA ASN A 296 6.65 -17.10 7.99
C ASN A 296 5.51 -17.92 7.37
N LEU A 297 5.58 -18.19 6.08
CA LEU A 297 4.66 -19.08 5.42
C LEU A 297 4.81 -20.47 6.02
N ASP A 298 6.00 -21.07 6.12
CA ASP A 298 6.23 -22.38 6.75
C ASP A 298 5.65 -22.48 8.17
N ASP A 299 5.73 -21.41 8.97
CA ASP A 299 5.10 -21.30 10.30
C ASP A 299 3.56 -21.32 10.30
N GLY A 300 2.94 -21.39 9.11
CA GLY A 300 1.49 -21.48 8.93
C GLY A 300 0.79 -20.14 8.70
N LYS A 301 1.51 -19.01 8.59
CA LYS A 301 0.89 -17.72 8.26
C LYS A 301 0.51 -17.66 6.78
N SER A 302 -0.47 -16.83 6.47
CA SER A 302 -0.79 -16.39 5.11
C SER A 302 0.02 -15.15 4.72
N LEU A 303 0.25 -14.92 3.42
CA LEU A 303 0.83 -13.67 2.90
C LEU A 303 0.04 -12.45 3.32
N ARG A 304 -1.27 -12.58 3.55
CA ARG A 304 -2.11 -11.51 4.06
C ARG A 304 -1.76 -11.15 5.50
N GLU A 305 -1.61 -12.14 6.38
CA GLU A 305 -1.16 -11.90 7.76
C GLU A 305 0.25 -11.33 7.80
N ILE A 306 1.13 -11.84 6.95
CA ILE A 306 2.50 -11.34 6.81
C ILE A 306 2.50 -9.87 6.36
N ARG A 307 1.64 -9.51 5.38
CA ARG A 307 1.46 -8.12 4.93
C ARG A 307 1.08 -7.19 6.07
N VAL A 308 0.17 -7.61 6.94
CA VAL A 308 -0.23 -6.81 8.11
C VAL A 308 0.95 -6.59 9.04
N ILE A 309 1.75 -7.63 9.32
CA ILE A 309 2.95 -7.54 10.17
C ILE A 309 3.97 -6.58 9.55
N ASP A 310 4.26 -6.73 8.26
CA ASP A 310 5.28 -5.96 7.55
C ASP A 310 4.88 -4.49 7.38
N ALA A 311 3.61 -4.23 7.06
CA ALA A 311 3.06 -2.88 7.00
C ALA A 311 3.11 -2.17 8.36
N HIS A 312 3.19 -2.91 9.47
CA HIS A 312 3.38 -2.37 10.82
C HIS A 312 4.83 -2.40 11.32
N SER A 313 5.79 -2.72 10.45
CA SER A 313 7.21 -2.75 10.80
C SER A 313 7.81 -1.34 10.91
N SER A 314 8.95 -1.25 11.61
CA SER A 314 9.76 -0.02 11.62
C SER A 314 10.25 0.35 10.21
N ARG A 315 10.55 -0.66 9.36
CA ARG A 315 10.94 -0.43 7.97
C ARG A 315 9.84 0.29 7.18
N MET A 316 8.58 -0.13 7.35
CA MET A 316 7.45 0.55 6.71
C MET A 316 7.28 1.97 7.26
N GLN A 317 7.37 2.13 8.59
CA GLN A 317 7.27 3.46 9.22
C GLN A 317 8.33 4.43 8.65
N ASP A 318 9.59 4.00 8.57
CA ASP A 318 10.67 4.79 7.98
C ASP A 318 10.43 5.10 6.50
N THR A 319 9.90 4.12 5.74
CA THR A 319 9.53 4.30 4.33
C THR A 319 8.45 5.37 4.15
N LEU A 320 7.41 5.37 4.99
CA LEU A 320 6.33 6.36 4.93
C LEU A 320 6.77 7.75 5.41
N MET A 321 7.65 7.82 6.41
CA MET A 321 8.28 9.08 6.82
C MET A 321 9.13 9.66 5.69
N GLN A 322 9.94 8.81 5.04
CA GLN A 322 10.74 9.23 3.89
C GLN A 322 9.87 9.67 2.72
N LEU A 323 8.75 8.98 2.47
CA LEU A 323 7.77 9.38 1.47
C LEU A 323 7.26 10.82 1.69
N ILE A 324 6.96 11.19 2.94
CA ILE A 324 6.54 12.55 3.28
C ILE A 324 7.67 13.56 3.03
N ARG A 325 8.92 13.23 3.40
CA ARG A 325 10.07 14.10 3.13
C ARG A 325 10.29 14.30 1.62
N ASP A 326 10.21 13.23 0.85
CA ASP A 326 10.48 13.25 -0.59
C ASP A 326 9.42 14.08 -1.33
N VAL A 327 8.15 13.90 -0.98
CA VAL A 327 7.02 14.53 -1.66
C VAL A 327 6.78 15.95 -1.12
N GLN A 328 6.65 16.12 0.20
CA GLN A 328 6.27 17.41 0.80
C GLN A 328 7.47 18.28 1.23
N GLY A 329 8.70 17.76 1.19
CA GLY A 329 9.90 18.54 1.53
C GLY A 329 9.97 19.03 2.98
N ARG A 330 9.21 18.41 3.89
CA ARG A 330 9.16 18.74 5.32
C ARG A 330 9.53 17.52 6.17
N GLU A 331 10.03 17.78 7.37
CA GLU A 331 10.20 16.73 8.36
C GLU A 331 8.83 16.33 8.92
N PRO A 332 8.43 15.05 8.82
CA PRO A 332 7.19 14.58 9.41
C PRO A 332 7.27 14.62 10.94
N ALA A 333 6.19 15.06 11.58
CA ALA A 333 6.10 15.09 13.03
C ALA A 333 5.96 13.66 13.57
N SER A 334 6.78 13.31 14.55
CA SER A 334 6.71 12.00 15.23
C SER A 334 5.52 11.85 16.19
N SER A 335 4.60 12.82 16.21
CA SER A 335 3.40 12.81 17.05
C SER A 335 2.31 13.68 16.45
N GLY A 336 1.04 13.35 16.71
CA GLY A 336 -0.10 14.16 16.29
C GLY A 336 -0.68 13.71 14.94
N SER A 337 -0.95 14.67 14.04
CA SER A 337 -1.67 14.40 12.80
C SER A 337 -0.90 13.48 11.84
N ASP A 338 0.42 13.66 11.73
CA ASP A 338 1.27 12.84 10.86
C ASP A 338 1.35 11.39 11.36
N GLU A 339 1.48 11.19 12.67
CA GLU A 339 1.48 9.86 13.27
C GLU A 339 0.14 9.14 13.01
N SER A 340 -0.98 9.85 13.20
CA SER A 340 -2.31 9.29 12.98
C SER A 340 -2.54 8.95 11.50
N PHE A 341 -2.01 9.78 10.60
CA PHE A 341 -2.08 9.59 9.17
C PHE A 341 -1.22 8.41 8.69
N ILE A 342 0.01 8.30 9.18
CA ILE A 342 0.90 7.16 8.91
C ILE A 342 0.29 5.86 9.44
N GLN A 343 -0.30 5.86 10.64
CA GLN A 343 -1.00 4.68 11.16
C GLN A 343 -2.18 4.27 10.26
N SER A 344 -2.96 5.23 9.73
CA SER A 344 -4.00 4.93 8.75
C SER A 344 -3.43 4.27 7.50
N TRP A 345 -2.32 4.78 6.98
CA TRP A 345 -1.65 4.21 5.82
C TRP A 345 -1.10 2.80 6.07
N MET A 346 -0.50 2.55 7.24
CA MET A 346 -0.03 1.22 7.63
C MET A 346 -1.18 0.23 7.71
N ASN A 347 -2.35 0.64 8.23
CA ASN A 347 -3.55 -0.18 8.23
C ASN A 347 -4.06 -0.47 6.79
N ASP A 348 -4.09 0.53 5.92
CA ASP A 348 -4.55 0.35 4.55
C ASP A 348 -3.60 -0.52 3.72
N LEU A 349 -2.29 -0.36 3.90
CA LEU A 349 -1.27 -1.21 3.27
C LEU A 349 -1.37 -2.64 3.80
N GLY A 350 -1.48 -2.81 5.11
CA GLY A 350 -1.62 -4.11 5.76
C GLY A 350 -2.85 -4.88 5.28
N ASN A 351 -3.99 -4.18 5.15
CA ASN A 351 -5.24 -4.76 4.65
C ASN A 351 -5.27 -4.97 3.14
N GLY A 352 -4.28 -4.46 2.39
CA GLY A 352 -4.26 -4.50 0.93
C GLY A 352 -5.25 -3.54 0.26
N ASN A 353 -5.75 -2.53 0.98
CA ASN A 353 -6.66 -1.50 0.44
C ASN A 353 -5.93 -0.49 -0.44
N THR A 354 -4.61 -0.35 -0.26
CA THR A 354 -3.76 0.59 -0.98
C THR A 354 -2.40 -0.01 -1.28
N THR A 355 -1.58 0.71 -2.04
CA THR A 355 -0.17 0.39 -2.30
C THR A 355 0.68 1.61 -2.02
N LEU A 356 2.00 1.44 -1.83
CA LEU A 356 2.90 2.57 -1.66
C LEU A 356 2.85 3.52 -2.87
N ALA A 357 2.67 2.99 -4.08
CA ALA A 357 2.50 3.79 -5.29
C ALA A 357 1.20 4.62 -5.27
N THR A 358 0.10 4.05 -4.76
CA THR A 358 -1.16 4.78 -4.57
C THR A 358 -1.01 5.88 -3.52
N LEU A 359 -0.37 5.59 -2.38
CA LEU A 359 -0.09 6.58 -1.35
C LEU A 359 0.78 7.71 -1.89
N TYR A 360 1.80 7.37 -2.67
CA TYR A 360 2.68 8.32 -3.35
C TYR A 360 1.89 9.29 -4.24
N SER A 361 1.10 8.76 -5.17
CA SER A 361 0.31 9.58 -6.10
C SER A 361 -0.74 10.42 -5.38
N GLY A 362 -1.36 9.88 -4.34
CA GLY A 362 -2.29 10.61 -3.48
C GLY A 362 -1.62 11.79 -2.80
N LEU A 363 -0.46 11.57 -2.19
CA LEU A 363 0.31 12.62 -1.51
C LEU A 363 0.77 13.71 -2.50
N ALA A 364 1.29 13.31 -3.67
CA ALA A 364 1.73 14.24 -4.71
C ALA A 364 0.57 15.09 -5.29
N SER A 365 -0.67 14.61 -5.23
CA SER A 365 -1.84 15.38 -5.67
C SER A 365 -2.19 16.54 -4.73
N TYR A 366 -1.90 16.41 -3.43
CA TYR A 366 -2.03 17.51 -2.47
C TYR A 366 -1.02 18.63 -2.72
N ASP A 367 0.10 18.34 -3.40
CA ASP A 367 1.14 19.33 -3.66
C ASP A 367 0.79 20.30 -4.79
N ASP A 368 -0.21 20.06 -5.64
CA ASP A 368 -0.59 21.03 -6.70
C ASP A 368 -0.91 22.41 -6.12
N ASP A 369 -1.66 22.45 -5.01
CA ASP A 369 -1.97 23.68 -4.28
C ASP A 369 -0.70 24.33 -3.73
N LEU A 370 0.20 23.50 -3.19
CA LEU A 370 1.44 23.94 -2.59
C LEU A 370 2.42 24.49 -3.63
N LEU A 371 2.55 23.85 -4.79
CA LEU A 371 3.36 24.28 -5.94
C LEU A 371 2.85 25.62 -6.47
N ARG A 372 1.53 25.80 -6.60
CA ARG A 372 0.94 27.09 -7.00
C ARG A 372 1.22 28.19 -5.98
N GLN A 373 1.16 27.87 -4.68
CA GLN A 373 1.56 28.79 -3.62
C GLN A 373 3.05 29.14 -3.67
N GLN A 374 3.93 28.20 -4.02
CA GLN A 374 5.36 28.50 -4.21
C GLN A 374 5.59 29.46 -5.39
N VAL A 375 4.88 29.29 -6.50
CA VAL A 375 4.93 30.26 -7.61
C VAL A 375 4.49 31.64 -7.15
N LYS A 376 3.34 31.75 -6.49
CA LYS A 376 2.88 33.02 -5.93
C LYS A 376 3.88 33.62 -4.94
N PHE A 377 4.48 32.79 -4.09
CA PHE A 377 5.48 33.24 -3.12
C PHE A 377 6.71 33.86 -3.79
N VAL A 378 7.22 33.24 -4.86
CA VAL A 378 8.44 33.67 -5.56
C VAL A 378 8.19 34.79 -6.56
N THR A 379 7.07 34.77 -7.27
CA THR A 379 6.81 35.68 -8.41
C THR A 379 5.69 36.68 -8.17
N ASP A 380 4.96 36.59 -7.06
CA ASP A 380 3.74 37.36 -6.77
C ASP A 380 2.64 37.18 -7.84
N GLN A 381 2.62 36.02 -8.51
CA GLN A 381 1.63 35.69 -9.54
C GLN A 381 0.75 34.52 -9.12
N ASP A 382 -0.55 34.67 -9.30
CA ASP A 382 -1.50 33.56 -9.23
C ASP A 382 -1.45 32.76 -10.53
N VAL A 383 -1.36 31.43 -10.43
CA VAL A 383 -1.24 30.52 -11.57
C VAL A 383 -2.30 29.41 -11.56
N GLY A 384 -2.67 28.95 -12.75
CA GLY A 384 -3.57 27.82 -12.94
C GLY A 384 -2.90 26.47 -12.67
N ALA A 385 -3.70 25.40 -12.67
CA ALA A 385 -3.18 24.03 -12.55
C ALA A 385 -2.44 23.55 -13.82
N ASP A 386 -2.67 24.24 -14.94
CA ASP A 386 -2.07 24.01 -16.26
C ASP A 386 -0.76 24.78 -16.48
N ASP A 387 -0.28 25.51 -15.47
CA ASP A 387 1.01 26.19 -15.52
C ASP A 387 2.14 25.18 -15.80
N SER A 388 2.97 25.49 -16.80
CA SER A 388 3.98 24.55 -17.30
C SER A 388 5.02 24.15 -16.26
N TRP A 389 5.37 25.06 -15.33
CA TRP A 389 6.29 24.75 -14.25
C TRP A 389 5.61 23.85 -13.22
N VAL A 390 4.35 24.12 -12.85
CA VAL A 390 3.58 23.29 -11.92
C VAL A 390 3.41 21.88 -12.47
N VAL A 391 2.97 21.74 -13.72
CA VAL A 391 2.76 20.43 -14.38
C VAL A 391 4.07 19.65 -14.47
N SER A 392 5.16 20.29 -14.91
CA SER A 392 6.45 19.62 -15.04
C SER A 392 7.02 19.20 -13.68
N THR A 393 6.97 20.08 -12.68
CA THR A 393 7.45 19.79 -11.32
C THR A 393 6.63 18.69 -10.67
N LYS A 394 5.30 18.73 -10.82
CA LYS A 394 4.41 17.66 -10.36
C LYS A 394 4.79 16.33 -10.98
N GLN A 395 5.14 16.29 -12.26
CA GLN A 395 5.57 15.07 -12.93
C GLN A 395 6.94 14.59 -12.42
N GLN A 396 7.88 15.50 -12.18
CA GLN A 396 9.21 15.16 -11.64
C GLN A 396 9.14 14.67 -10.20
N ILE A 397 8.36 15.33 -9.34
CA ILE A 397 8.00 14.83 -8.02
C ILE A 397 7.29 13.50 -8.21
N GLY A 398 6.27 13.39 -9.07
CA GLY A 398 5.59 12.14 -9.46
C GLY A 398 6.53 10.96 -9.75
N ASN A 399 7.67 11.24 -10.40
CA ASN A 399 8.68 10.27 -10.81
C ASN A 399 9.82 10.08 -9.81
N ARG A 400 9.75 10.70 -8.61
CA ARG A 400 10.81 10.71 -7.58
C ARG A 400 12.15 11.29 -8.08
N GLN A 401 12.09 12.21 -9.04
CA GLN A 401 13.27 12.87 -9.62
C GLN A 401 13.60 14.20 -8.94
N GLU A 402 12.62 14.79 -8.25
CA GLU A 402 12.73 16.09 -7.59
C GLU A 402 11.95 16.07 -6.27
N THR A 403 12.39 16.87 -5.30
CA THR A 403 11.65 17.12 -4.05
C THR A 403 11.05 18.53 -4.08
N LEU A 404 10.00 18.78 -3.31
CA LEU A 404 9.41 20.13 -3.22
C LEU A 404 10.45 21.20 -2.81
N ALA A 405 11.36 20.87 -1.90
CA ALA A 405 12.41 21.78 -1.45
C ALA A 405 13.40 22.11 -2.58
N SER A 406 13.79 21.10 -3.38
CA SER A 406 14.62 21.31 -4.57
C SER A 406 13.89 22.15 -5.62
N ALA A 407 12.62 21.83 -5.90
CA ALA A 407 11.79 22.55 -6.85
C ALA A 407 11.66 24.03 -6.48
N ARG A 408 11.44 24.34 -5.20
CA ARG A 408 11.39 25.73 -4.70
C ARG A 408 12.71 26.46 -4.93
N ASN A 409 13.84 25.85 -4.60
CA ASN A 409 15.15 26.45 -4.83
C ASN A 409 15.42 26.65 -6.32
N ASN A 410 15.05 25.70 -7.16
CA ASN A 410 15.16 25.79 -8.62
C ASN A 410 14.30 26.94 -9.16
N LEU A 411 13.07 27.10 -8.65
CA LEU A 411 12.20 28.21 -9.01
C LEU A 411 12.79 29.56 -8.63
N ILE A 412 13.31 29.73 -7.40
CA ILE A 412 13.95 30.98 -6.94
C ILE A 412 15.15 31.37 -7.81
N ASN A 413 15.87 30.39 -8.35
CA ASN A 413 17.04 30.59 -9.20
C ASN A 413 16.72 30.55 -10.71
N SER A 414 15.44 30.46 -11.09
CA SER A 414 15.02 30.32 -12.48
C SER A 414 14.96 31.65 -13.25
N ASP A 415 14.94 31.54 -14.58
CA ASP A 415 14.65 32.68 -15.46
C ASP A 415 13.28 33.29 -15.20
N ARG A 416 12.30 32.47 -14.77
CA ARG A 416 10.97 32.95 -14.39
C ARG A 416 11.04 33.87 -13.17
N ALA A 417 11.83 33.52 -12.15
CA ALA A 417 12.06 34.38 -11.01
C ALA A 417 12.83 35.65 -11.41
N ASN A 418 13.86 35.54 -12.26
CA ASN A 418 14.59 36.70 -12.76
C ASN A 418 13.66 37.70 -13.48
N ALA A 419 12.73 37.22 -14.31
CA ALA A 419 11.74 38.06 -14.96
C ALA A 419 10.80 38.74 -13.96
N ALA A 420 10.37 38.04 -12.91
CA ALA A 420 9.57 38.61 -11.83
C ALA A 420 10.34 39.69 -11.05
N PHE A 421 11.65 39.48 -10.81
CA PHE A 421 12.52 40.47 -10.17
C PHE A 421 12.71 41.72 -11.03
N ASP A 422 12.83 41.57 -12.36
CA ASP A 422 12.87 42.72 -13.27
C ASP A 422 11.55 43.51 -13.23
N VAL A 423 10.39 42.83 -13.24
CA VAL A 423 9.08 43.50 -13.09
C VAL A 423 8.98 44.23 -11.74
N TYR A 424 9.46 43.60 -10.68
CA TYR A 424 9.50 44.19 -9.34
C TYR A 424 10.31 45.50 -9.33
N GLU A 425 11.55 45.49 -9.83
CA GLU A 425 12.42 46.68 -9.88
C GLU A 425 11.88 47.73 -10.85
N GLN A 426 11.29 47.32 -11.97
CA GLN A 426 10.70 48.26 -12.93
C GLN A 426 9.53 49.03 -12.30
N ARG A 427 8.76 48.40 -11.41
CA ARG A 427 7.62 49.05 -10.76
C ARG A 427 8.04 49.99 -9.65
N LEU A 428 9.00 49.58 -8.80
CA LEU A 428 9.47 50.39 -7.67
C LEU A 428 10.48 51.46 -8.08
N TYR A 429 11.38 51.16 -9.01
CA TYR A 429 12.54 51.99 -9.31
C TYR A 429 12.68 52.35 -10.80
N ALA A 430 11.77 51.91 -11.67
CA ALA A 430 11.81 52.15 -13.12
C ALA A 430 13.10 51.66 -13.81
N VAL A 431 13.72 50.62 -13.26
CA VAL A 431 14.94 49.97 -13.78
C VAL A 431 14.78 48.45 -13.79
N ASN A 432 15.66 47.74 -14.49
CA ASN A 432 15.75 46.28 -14.36
C ASN A 432 16.61 45.89 -13.15
N ALA A 433 16.41 44.68 -12.62
CA ALA A 433 17.16 44.22 -11.46
C ALA A 433 18.63 43.98 -11.80
N GLY A 434 19.53 44.63 -11.05
CA GLY A 434 20.96 44.36 -11.08
C GLY A 434 21.31 43.04 -10.39
N SER A 435 22.58 42.63 -10.47
CA SER A 435 23.05 41.43 -9.77
C SER A 435 22.86 41.53 -8.26
N ALA A 436 23.20 42.67 -7.66
CA ALA A 436 23.05 42.91 -6.22
C ALA A 436 21.58 42.88 -5.77
N ASP A 437 20.67 43.45 -6.57
CA ASP A 437 19.23 43.44 -6.27
C ASP A 437 18.71 41.99 -6.30
N ARG A 438 19.06 41.22 -7.33
CA ARG A 438 18.66 39.81 -7.45
C ARG A 438 19.19 38.96 -6.30
N ASP A 439 20.43 39.17 -5.87
CA ASP A 439 21.00 38.43 -4.73
C ASP A 439 20.29 38.78 -3.42
N TRP A 440 19.96 40.05 -3.21
CA TRP A 440 19.16 40.48 -2.06
C TRP A 440 17.75 39.88 -2.08
N LEU A 441 17.06 39.90 -3.23
CA LEU A 441 15.73 39.30 -3.42
C LEU A 441 15.75 37.79 -3.11
N ARG A 442 16.71 37.05 -3.68
CA ARG A 442 16.87 35.61 -3.40
C ARG A 442 17.13 35.32 -1.93
N SER A 443 17.98 36.12 -1.27
CA SER A 443 18.26 35.97 0.16
C SER A 443 16.99 36.10 1.01
N ASN A 444 16.14 37.07 0.71
CA ASN A 444 14.87 37.26 1.43
C ASN A 444 13.86 36.14 1.15
N LEU A 445 13.73 35.70 -0.10
CA LEU A 445 12.88 34.55 -0.48
C LEU A 445 13.30 33.27 0.25
N ASN A 446 14.61 33.00 0.29
CA ASN A 446 15.17 31.84 1.01
C ASN A 446 14.94 31.95 2.53
N SER A 447 14.92 33.17 3.07
CA SER A 447 14.62 33.44 4.49
C SER A 447 13.11 33.34 4.82
N GLY A 448 12.24 33.12 3.83
CA GLY A 448 10.81 32.89 4.03
C GLY A 448 9.92 34.12 3.84
N THR A 449 10.45 35.23 3.31
CA THR A 449 9.63 36.40 2.94
C THR A 449 9.19 36.30 1.48
N SER A 450 7.89 36.39 1.18
CA SER A 450 7.38 36.35 -0.20
C SER A 450 7.77 37.60 -0.99
N LEU A 451 7.77 37.54 -2.32
CA LEU A 451 8.08 38.71 -3.16
C LEU A 451 7.15 39.91 -2.87
N SER A 452 5.89 39.65 -2.55
CA SER A 452 4.94 40.68 -2.08
C SER A 452 5.37 41.30 -0.75
N GLY A 453 5.79 40.48 0.22
CA GLY A 453 6.30 40.96 1.51
C GLY A 453 7.61 41.74 1.35
N ILE A 454 8.50 41.28 0.47
CA ILE A 454 9.73 41.97 0.13
C ILE A 454 9.43 43.36 -0.45
N ARG A 455 8.44 43.47 -1.34
CA ARG A 455 8.00 44.76 -1.91
C ARG A 455 7.55 45.74 -0.83
N VAL A 456 6.80 45.27 0.17
CA VAL A 456 6.39 46.13 1.30
C VAL A 456 7.61 46.62 2.09
N ILE A 457 8.58 45.76 2.35
CA ILE A 457 9.82 46.12 3.07
C ILE A 457 10.63 47.14 2.28
N ASP A 458 10.83 46.90 0.99
CA ASP A 458 11.66 47.74 0.12
C ASP A 458 11.00 49.08 -0.20
N ALA A 459 9.68 49.11 -0.40
CA ALA A 459 8.94 50.36 -0.56
C ALA A 459 9.05 51.26 0.69
N HIS A 460 9.35 50.69 1.85
CA HIS A 460 9.60 51.41 3.10
C HIS A 460 11.09 51.59 3.43
N SER A 461 11.98 51.30 2.50
CA SER A 461 13.42 51.41 2.70
C SER A 461 13.92 52.86 2.57
N ASP A 462 15.09 53.11 3.14
CA ASP A 462 15.81 54.37 2.95
C ASP A 462 16.15 54.62 1.47
N ARG A 463 16.35 53.55 0.69
CA ARG A 463 16.56 53.63 -0.77
C ARG A 463 15.32 54.19 -1.46
N MET A 464 14.13 53.71 -1.11
CA MET A 464 12.88 54.23 -1.68
C MET A 464 12.64 55.67 -1.26
N GLN A 465 12.82 55.99 0.01
CA GLN A 465 12.70 57.37 0.51
C GLN A 465 13.64 58.33 -0.25
N GLY A 466 14.90 57.92 -0.45
CA GLY A 466 15.86 58.69 -1.25
C GLY A 466 15.45 58.85 -2.71
N THR A 467 14.88 57.79 -3.31
CA THR A 467 14.38 57.80 -4.68
C THR A 467 13.21 58.78 -4.85
N LEU A 468 12.24 58.78 -3.92
CA LEU A 468 11.11 59.72 -3.95
C LEU A 468 11.54 61.15 -3.69
N ASN A 469 12.50 61.37 -2.78
CA ASN A 469 13.08 62.70 -2.55
C ASN A 469 13.77 63.22 -3.83
N GLN A 470 14.48 62.35 -4.56
CA GLN A 470 15.07 62.71 -5.84
C GLN A 470 14.01 63.01 -6.90
N LEU A 471 12.92 62.24 -6.93
CA LEU A 471 11.79 62.48 -7.81
C LEU A 471 11.19 63.87 -7.62
N ILE A 472 11.02 64.29 -6.36
CA ILE A 472 10.53 65.62 -6.01
C ILE A 472 11.52 66.69 -6.49
N ARG A 473 12.83 66.50 -6.30
CA ARG A 473 13.84 67.42 -6.84
C ARG A 473 13.75 67.52 -8.37
N ASP A 474 13.61 66.39 -9.06
CA ASP A 474 13.57 66.32 -10.52
C ASP A 474 12.29 66.94 -11.11
N VAL A 475 11.15 66.86 -10.41
CA VAL A 475 9.88 67.45 -10.87
C VAL A 475 9.74 68.89 -10.41
N GLN A 476 9.95 69.16 -9.12
CA GLN A 476 9.66 70.46 -8.54
C GLN A 476 10.86 71.42 -8.60
N GLY A 477 12.11 70.93 -8.62
CA GLY A 477 13.30 71.77 -8.66
C GLY A 477 13.65 72.41 -7.31
N ARG A 478 13.18 71.82 -6.20
CA ARG A 478 13.46 72.23 -4.81
C ARG A 478 13.78 71.03 -3.94
N GLU A 479 14.39 71.28 -2.79
CA GLU A 479 14.53 70.23 -1.77
C GLU A 479 13.17 69.85 -1.18
N PRO A 480 12.93 68.55 -0.92
CA PRO A 480 11.73 68.09 -0.26
C PRO A 480 11.68 68.56 1.20
N THR A 481 10.48 68.83 1.68
CA THR A 481 10.27 69.34 3.05
C THR A 481 10.24 68.15 4.02
N PRO A 482 11.08 68.12 5.06
CA PRO A 482 11.20 66.95 5.94
C PRO A 482 10.04 66.78 6.93
N THR A 483 9.03 67.65 6.88
CA THR A 483 7.90 67.67 7.84
C THR A 483 6.62 68.14 7.15
N GLY A 484 5.47 67.73 7.69
CA GLY A 484 4.15 68.24 7.27
C GLY A 484 3.44 67.34 6.25
N ASP A 485 2.67 67.95 5.35
CA ASP A 485 1.82 67.22 4.42
C ASP A 485 2.60 66.50 3.31
N GLU A 486 3.72 67.05 2.86
CA GLU A 486 4.59 66.41 1.85
C GLU A 486 5.13 65.05 2.35
N GLN A 487 5.55 64.97 3.61
CA GLN A 487 6.01 63.71 4.21
C GLN A 487 4.86 62.69 4.33
N ARG A 488 3.62 63.15 4.58
CA ARG A 488 2.43 62.27 4.57
C ARG A 488 2.13 61.75 3.17
N PHE A 489 2.28 62.58 2.14
CA PHE A 489 2.13 62.16 0.74
C PHE A 489 3.19 61.13 0.35
N ILE A 490 4.46 61.36 0.70
CA ILE A 490 5.54 60.40 0.45
C ILE A 490 5.24 59.06 1.14
N GLN A 491 4.82 59.08 2.41
CA GLN A 491 4.44 57.86 3.13
C GLN A 491 3.24 57.15 2.46
N SER A 492 2.26 57.91 1.96
CA SER A 492 1.13 57.34 1.21
C SER A 492 1.60 56.66 -0.07
N TRP A 493 2.53 57.26 -0.81
CA TRP A 493 3.10 56.63 -2.00
C TRP A 493 3.89 55.37 -1.68
N MET A 494 4.67 55.37 -0.61
CA MET A 494 5.40 54.18 -0.13
C MET A 494 4.43 53.05 0.25
N ASN A 495 3.32 53.38 0.93
CA ASN A 495 2.25 52.42 1.21
C ASN A 495 1.62 51.86 -0.08
N ASP A 496 1.27 52.72 -1.04
CA ASP A 496 0.68 52.30 -2.32
C ASP A 496 1.64 51.43 -3.15
N MET A 497 2.93 51.79 -3.18
CA MET A 497 3.96 51.00 -3.85
C MET A 497 4.15 49.64 -3.18
N GLY A 498 4.20 49.59 -1.84
CA GLY A 498 4.23 48.34 -1.09
C GLY A 498 3.03 47.44 -1.39
N ASN A 499 1.84 48.04 -1.43
CA ASN A 499 0.57 47.38 -1.76
C ASN A 499 0.38 47.09 -3.26
N ASN A 500 1.38 47.38 -4.09
CA ASN A 500 1.36 47.12 -5.53
C ASN A 500 0.30 47.89 -6.32
N THR A 501 -0.24 48.98 -5.78
CA THR A 501 -1.31 49.80 -6.40
C THR A 501 -0.76 50.99 -7.17
N ARG A 502 0.52 51.34 -6.96
CA ARG A 502 1.22 52.47 -7.59
C ARG A 502 2.61 52.07 -8.03
N THR A 503 3.08 52.69 -9.12
CA THR A 503 4.46 52.57 -9.62
C THR A 503 5.18 53.90 -9.49
N LEU A 504 6.52 53.89 -9.54
CA LEU A 504 7.30 55.12 -9.55
C LEU A 504 6.97 56.01 -10.75
N ASN A 505 6.75 55.42 -11.93
CA ASN A 505 6.37 56.17 -13.13
C ASN A 505 4.98 56.83 -13.00
N GLN A 506 4.01 56.16 -12.39
CA GLN A 506 2.71 56.77 -12.08
C GLN A 506 2.87 57.93 -11.09
N THR A 507 3.71 57.75 -10.07
CA THR A 507 4.00 58.80 -9.08
C THR A 507 4.65 60.02 -9.74
N TYR A 508 5.58 59.79 -10.67
CA TYR A 508 6.20 60.83 -11.46
C TYR A 508 5.18 61.60 -12.31
N SER A 509 4.35 60.89 -13.08
CA SER A 509 3.33 61.51 -13.93
C SER A 509 2.28 62.27 -13.13
N GLU A 510 1.84 61.72 -12.00
CA GLU A 510 0.94 62.41 -11.08
C GLU A 510 1.59 63.68 -10.54
N LEU A 511 2.82 63.61 -10.00
CA LEU A 511 3.52 64.78 -9.47
C LEU A 511 3.74 65.87 -10.54
N ALA A 512 4.05 65.49 -11.78
CA ALA A 512 4.23 66.42 -12.89
C ALA A 512 2.93 67.13 -13.31
N THR A 513 1.76 66.55 -13.02
CA THR A 513 0.44 67.08 -13.39
C THR A 513 -0.32 67.71 -12.22
N TYR A 514 0.05 67.37 -10.99
CA TYR A 514 -0.63 67.77 -9.74
C TYR A 514 -0.61 69.29 -9.49
N ASP A 515 0.43 69.99 -9.97
CA ASP A 515 0.68 71.40 -9.64
C ASP A 515 0.28 72.41 -10.74
N ASP A 516 -0.71 72.09 -11.60
CA ASP A 516 -1.22 73.05 -12.60
C ASP A 516 -1.76 74.34 -11.94
N GLY A 517 -2.33 74.20 -10.74
CA GLY A 517 -2.82 75.30 -9.90
C GLY A 517 -1.71 76.22 -9.44
N ILE A 518 -0.54 75.68 -9.09
CA ILE A 518 0.61 76.52 -8.70
C ILE A 518 1.13 77.25 -9.94
N LEU A 519 1.24 76.59 -11.11
CA LEU A 519 1.69 77.27 -12.34
C LEU A 519 0.78 78.44 -12.70
N LYS A 520 -0.54 78.26 -12.60
CA LYS A 520 -1.54 79.34 -12.79
C LYS A 520 -1.36 80.48 -11.79
N GLN A 521 -1.13 80.16 -10.52
CA GLN A 521 -0.83 81.17 -9.49
C GLN A 521 0.46 81.94 -9.80
N GLN A 522 1.49 81.27 -10.32
CA GLN A 522 2.74 81.95 -10.71
C GLN A 522 2.54 82.85 -11.92
N VAL A 523 1.74 82.44 -12.91
CA VAL A 523 1.35 83.34 -14.01
C VAL A 523 0.63 84.57 -13.49
N LYS A 524 -0.32 84.40 -12.56
CA LYS A 524 -0.99 85.53 -11.91
C LYS A 524 -0.02 86.41 -11.12
N PHE A 525 0.89 85.82 -10.36
CA PHE A 525 1.88 86.55 -9.56
C PHE A 525 2.83 87.36 -10.45
N VAL A 526 3.33 86.76 -11.51
CA VAL A 526 4.35 87.35 -12.40
C VAL A 526 3.75 88.36 -13.36
N THR A 527 2.54 88.10 -13.87
CA THR A 527 1.95 88.88 -14.97
C THR A 527 0.68 89.63 -14.59
N GLY A 528 0.13 89.39 -13.40
CA GLY A 528 -1.18 89.91 -12.97
C GLY A 528 -2.38 89.22 -13.62
N GLN A 529 -2.16 88.28 -14.55
CA GLN A 529 -3.23 87.68 -15.35
C GLN A 529 -3.75 86.37 -14.76
N ASP A 530 -5.07 86.26 -14.64
CA ASP A 530 -5.74 84.99 -14.36
C ASP A 530 -5.83 84.14 -15.63
N VAL A 531 -5.39 82.89 -15.54
CA VAL A 531 -5.30 81.98 -16.71
C VAL A 531 -6.02 80.65 -16.45
N GLY A 532 -6.64 80.11 -17.51
CA GLY A 532 -7.27 78.79 -17.52
C GLY A 532 -6.28 77.63 -17.72
N SER A 533 -6.78 76.39 -17.65
CA SER A 533 -5.99 75.17 -17.93
C SER A 533 -5.52 75.04 -19.39
N ASP A 534 -6.15 75.79 -20.27
CA ASP A 534 -5.92 75.88 -21.71
C ASP A 534 -4.91 76.97 -22.10
N ASP A 535 -4.33 77.69 -21.13
CA ASP A 535 -3.21 78.59 -21.40
C ASP A 535 -2.02 77.80 -21.98
N SER A 536 -1.54 78.28 -23.13
CA SER A 536 -0.49 77.62 -23.91
C SER A 536 0.84 77.50 -23.16
N TRP A 537 1.14 78.43 -22.24
CA TRP A 537 2.36 78.37 -21.44
C TRP A 537 2.22 77.36 -20.30
N VAL A 538 1.07 77.33 -19.61
CA VAL A 538 0.80 76.36 -18.52
C VAL A 538 0.82 74.94 -19.07
N SER A 539 0.05 74.67 -20.14
CA SER A 539 0.00 73.36 -20.78
C SER A 539 1.35 72.92 -21.37
N GLY A 540 2.08 73.86 -22.02
CA GLY A 540 3.43 73.60 -22.51
C GLY A 540 4.43 73.31 -21.39
N SER A 541 4.34 74.00 -20.26
CA SER A 541 5.21 73.78 -19.10
C SER A 541 4.97 72.41 -18.45
N ILE A 542 3.72 71.99 -18.30
CA ILE A 542 3.38 70.65 -17.80
C ILE A 542 3.96 69.56 -18.71
N GLN A 543 3.86 69.74 -20.03
CA GLN A 543 4.48 68.81 -20.98
C GLN A 543 6.01 68.78 -20.86
N GLN A 544 6.66 69.94 -20.74
CA GLN A 544 8.11 70.01 -20.56
C GLN A 544 8.56 69.38 -19.25
N ILE A 545 7.81 69.59 -18.15
CA ILE A 545 8.07 68.96 -16.86
C ILE A 545 7.91 67.45 -16.97
N GLY A 546 6.79 66.96 -17.52
CA GLY A 546 6.56 65.52 -17.73
C GLY A 546 7.57 64.85 -18.67
N ASN A 547 8.15 65.61 -19.60
CA ASN A 547 9.22 65.16 -20.48
C ASN A 547 10.63 65.32 -19.86
N ARG A 548 10.74 65.69 -18.58
CA ARG A 548 12.01 65.94 -17.87
C ARG A 548 12.90 67.00 -18.52
N GLN A 549 12.31 67.94 -19.25
CA GLN A 549 13.04 69.02 -19.94
C GLN A 549 13.27 70.23 -19.04
N THR A 550 12.40 70.43 -18.05
CA THR A 550 12.50 71.49 -17.04
C THR A 550 11.87 70.99 -15.74
N THR A 551 12.13 71.70 -14.64
CA THR A 551 11.41 71.51 -13.38
C THR A 551 10.29 72.54 -13.26
N TYR A 552 9.40 72.36 -12.30
CA TYR A 552 8.38 73.36 -11.96
C TYR A 552 9.01 74.76 -11.79
N TRP A 553 10.02 74.88 -10.93
CA TRP A 553 10.67 76.17 -10.70
C TRP A 553 11.57 76.61 -11.87
N GLY A 554 12.09 75.68 -12.68
CA GLY A 554 12.75 76.01 -13.95
C GLY A 554 11.80 76.63 -14.98
N ALA A 555 10.56 76.13 -15.06
CA ALA A 555 9.51 76.72 -15.87
C ALA A 555 9.16 78.13 -15.36
N VAL A 556 8.97 78.30 -14.05
CA VAL A 556 8.68 79.62 -13.45
C VAL A 556 9.82 80.62 -13.71
N MET A 557 11.09 80.21 -13.61
CA MET A 557 12.22 81.05 -14.00
C MET A 557 12.09 81.51 -15.46
N THR A 558 11.76 80.59 -16.37
CA THR A 558 11.54 80.90 -17.79
C THR A 558 10.37 81.86 -18.00
N LEU A 559 9.29 81.75 -17.22
CA LEU A 559 8.17 82.69 -17.24
C LEU A 559 8.60 84.10 -16.83
N THR A 560 9.38 84.25 -15.76
CA THR A 560 9.83 85.58 -15.29
C THR A 560 10.76 86.28 -16.26
N GLN A 561 11.40 85.53 -17.15
CA GLN A 561 12.28 86.02 -18.21
C GLN A 561 11.58 86.14 -19.56
N SER A 562 10.29 85.82 -19.63
CA SER A 562 9.51 85.86 -20.87
C SER A 562 9.14 87.30 -21.25
N ASP A 563 8.89 87.51 -22.55
CA ASP A 563 8.37 88.80 -23.05
C ASP A 563 7.08 89.23 -22.33
N ARG A 564 6.26 88.25 -21.92
CA ARG A 564 5.03 88.48 -21.15
C ARG A 564 5.33 89.11 -19.78
N ALA A 565 6.36 88.65 -19.08
CA ALA A 565 6.77 89.21 -17.79
C ALA A 565 7.50 90.55 -17.96
N HIS A 566 8.40 90.65 -18.95
CA HIS A 566 9.12 91.89 -19.24
C HIS A 566 8.18 93.03 -19.64
N GLY A 567 7.14 92.76 -20.42
CA GLY A 567 6.12 93.75 -20.77
C GLY A 567 5.44 94.35 -19.53
N VAL A 568 5.06 93.51 -18.56
CA VAL A 568 4.45 93.98 -17.29
C VAL A 568 5.41 94.85 -16.49
N ILE A 569 6.70 94.48 -16.43
CA ILE A 569 7.72 95.30 -15.75
C ILE A 569 7.90 96.65 -16.45
N GLN A 570 7.91 96.67 -17.79
CA GLN A 570 8.00 97.90 -18.58
C GLN A 570 6.79 98.81 -18.37
N ASP A 571 5.58 98.25 -18.29
CA ASP A 571 4.35 98.99 -18.01
C ASP A 571 4.42 99.65 -16.63
N VAL A 572 4.92 98.95 -15.61
CA VAL A 572 5.12 99.54 -14.27
C VAL A 572 6.10 100.72 -14.31
N TYR A 573 7.19 100.62 -15.07
CA TYR A 573 8.13 101.74 -15.25
C TYR A 573 7.50 102.92 -15.99
N ALA A 574 6.68 102.64 -17.01
CA ALA A 574 5.94 103.65 -17.76
C ALA A 574 4.93 104.38 -16.88
N ASP A 575 4.20 103.65 -16.03
CA ASP A 575 3.26 104.21 -15.04
C ASP A 575 3.96 105.12 -14.02
N TRP A 576 5.21 104.81 -13.68
CA TRP A 576 6.06 105.66 -12.82
C TRP A 576 6.72 106.83 -13.57
N GLY A 577 6.44 107.00 -14.87
CA GLY A 577 7.01 108.05 -15.71
C GLY A 577 8.51 107.89 -15.98
N GLN A 578 9.05 106.68 -15.83
CA GLN A 578 10.46 106.36 -16.08
C GLN A 578 10.68 105.91 -17.53
N LEU A 579 11.92 106.01 -18.00
CA LEU A 579 12.31 105.38 -19.27
C LEU A 579 12.26 103.84 -19.12
N PRO A 580 11.88 103.11 -20.18
CA PRO A 580 11.81 101.66 -20.13
C PRO A 580 13.19 101.06 -19.78
N PRO A 581 13.25 100.05 -18.89
CA PRO A 581 14.51 99.40 -18.54
C PRO A 581 15.18 98.76 -19.76
N ASP A 582 16.51 98.72 -19.76
CA ASP A 582 17.27 97.96 -20.77
C ASP A 582 17.17 96.44 -20.53
N ALA A 583 17.67 95.66 -21.48
CA ALA A 583 17.57 94.19 -21.42
C ALA A 583 18.26 93.58 -20.18
N ALA A 584 19.36 94.18 -19.71
CA ALA A 584 20.07 93.69 -18.53
C ALA A 584 19.29 93.99 -17.23
N ALA A 585 18.67 95.18 -17.16
CA ALA A 585 17.80 95.56 -16.07
C ALA A 585 16.53 94.70 -16.04
N LEU A 586 15.94 94.38 -17.19
CA LEU A 586 14.80 93.46 -17.29
C LEU A 586 15.14 92.05 -16.81
N GLN A 587 16.28 91.50 -17.23
CA GLN A 587 16.74 90.18 -16.78
C GLN A 587 16.95 90.13 -15.26
N THR A 588 17.52 91.20 -14.70
CA THR A 588 17.73 91.35 -13.26
C THR A 588 16.40 91.43 -12.52
N ALA A 589 15.44 92.22 -13.03
CA ALA A 589 14.11 92.35 -12.48
C ALA A 589 13.33 91.03 -12.54
N GLY A 590 13.42 90.29 -13.65
CA GLY A 590 12.85 88.94 -13.78
C GLY A 590 13.43 87.96 -12.76
N THR A 591 14.75 88.00 -12.53
CA THR A 591 15.41 87.17 -11.51
C THR A 591 14.93 87.53 -10.10
N ALA A 592 14.78 88.82 -9.81
CA ALA A 592 14.24 89.28 -8.54
C ALA A 592 12.78 88.83 -8.34
N LEU A 593 11.97 88.90 -9.41
CA LEU A 593 10.57 88.46 -9.40
C LEU A 593 10.45 86.95 -9.17
N TYR A 594 11.31 86.15 -9.79
CA TYR A 594 11.42 84.72 -9.54
C TYR A 594 11.78 84.45 -8.07
N ASN A 595 12.80 85.10 -7.52
CA ASN A 595 13.22 84.89 -6.14
C ASN A 595 12.11 85.29 -5.15
N LEU A 596 11.38 86.36 -5.43
CA LEU A 596 10.23 86.79 -4.63
C LEU A 596 9.08 85.79 -4.72
N SER A 597 8.75 85.30 -5.91
CA SER A 597 7.66 84.34 -6.11
C SER A 597 7.99 82.98 -5.49
N TYR A 598 9.24 82.53 -5.63
CA TYR A 598 9.78 81.36 -4.96
C TYR A 598 9.65 81.47 -3.45
N ALA A 599 10.15 82.56 -2.85
CA ALA A 599 10.07 82.76 -1.41
C ALA A 599 8.63 82.84 -0.90
N TRP A 600 7.76 83.57 -1.61
CA TRP A 600 6.35 83.72 -1.25
C TRP A 600 5.62 82.36 -1.21
N THR A 601 5.75 81.57 -2.27
CA THR A 601 5.05 80.28 -2.37
C THR A 601 5.67 79.22 -1.46
N THR A 602 7.01 79.16 -1.33
CA THR A 602 7.66 78.12 -0.53
C THR A 602 7.71 78.41 0.97
N THR A 603 7.55 79.67 1.40
CA THR A 603 7.75 80.08 2.81
C THR A 603 6.49 80.64 3.48
N ILE A 604 5.52 81.18 2.72
CA ILE A 604 4.35 81.88 3.29
C ILE A 604 3.04 81.09 3.06
N GLN A 605 2.97 80.26 2.01
CA GLN A 605 1.78 79.47 1.67
C GLN A 605 1.83 77.99 2.10
N ASN A 606 3.03 77.46 2.38
CA ASN A 606 3.24 76.16 3.03
C ASN A 606 3.40 76.35 4.54
#